data_AF-A0A835Z3L1-F1
#
_entry.id   AF-A0A835Z3L1-F1
#
_cell.length_a   1.000
_cell.length_b   1.000
_cell.length_c   1.000
_cell.angle_alpha   90.00
_cell.angle_beta   90.00
_cell.angle_gamma   90.00
#
_symmetry.space_group_name_H-M   'P 1'
#
loop_
_entity.id
_entity.type
_entity.pdbx_description
1 polymer ?
#
loop_
_entity_poly.entity_id
_entity_poly.type
_entity_poly.pdbx_seq_one_letter_code
_entity_poly.pdbx_strand_id
1 'polypeptide(L)'
;MAFTSTQKTELLFKKLIGAPSTNENNAFYSEPIRPARPSVFQSQFYSESIPNAVPTELANASTDDLGNALDGSLVGKSYPSAAAPVIKKYSKVVLTEVAGSNGAAYEAPLDATYGRVLQDAIPFNMDSNGSYLFTLYKQSGAVIPAGSGQWVVDCESGIVSFYSLGSITGVSASQPPSISFYRYVGAKGAQTATQTIESIRSQPIEWTAPDTFVGGDVNTTGDDLAAIVLDDRNLTTLSNTTPAMSLQLGGDYDGSWRLCVVGGSNTSLQFQVRSGGVWISKSSMFNQ
;
A
#
# COMPACT_ATOMS: atom_id res chain seq x y z
N MET A 1 17.29 -27.72 -32.40
CA MET A 1 15.89 -28.15 -32.60
C MET A 1 15.01 -26.93 -32.37
N ALA A 2 14.16 -26.57 -33.33
CA ALA A 2 13.25 -25.43 -33.20
C ALA A 2 11.81 -25.96 -33.06
N PHE A 3 11.11 -25.51 -32.01
CA PHE A 3 9.67 -25.77 -31.86
C PHE A 3 8.89 -25.11 -32.98
N THR A 4 7.85 -25.78 -33.47
CA THR A 4 6.87 -25.18 -34.39
C THR A 4 6.03 -24.11 -33.66
N SER A 5 5.39 -23.20 -34.40
CA SER A 5 4.51 -22.20 -33.79
C SER A 5 3.35 -22.86 -33.04
N THR A 6 2.78 -23.93 -33.58
CA THR A 6 1.72 -24.71 -32.92
C THR A 6 2.20 -25.29 -31.59
N GLN A 7 3.40 -25.89 -31.56
CA GLN A 7 3.99 -26.43 -30.33
C GLN A 7 4.22 -25.35 -29.28
N LYS A 8 4.70 -24.17 -29.69
CA LYS A 8 4.90 -23.03 -28.78
C LYS A 8 3.58 -22.55 -28.20
N THR A 9 2.56 -22.37 -29.04
CA THR A 9 1.24 -21.90 -28.62
C THR A 9 0.56 -22.90 -27.69
N GLU A 10 0.58 -24.19 -28.01
CA GLU A 10 -0.01 -25.22 -27.15
C GLU A 10 0.71 -25.33 -25.80
N LEU A 11 2.04 -25.32 -25.81
CA LEU A 11 2.82 -25.33 -24.57
C LEU A 11 2.48 -24.12 -23.68
N LEU A 12 2.37 -22.93 -24.25
CA LEU A 12 2.01 -21.72 -23.52
C LEU A 12 0.57 -21.76 -22.99
N PHE A 13 -0.39 -22.14 -23.83
CA PHE A 13 -1.80 -22.22 -23.47
C PHE A 13 -2.05 -23.25 -22.35
N LYS A 14 -1.56 -24.49 -22.51
CA LYS A 14 -1.69 -25.53 -21.48
C LYS A 14 -1.01 -25.13 -20.18
N LYS A 15 0.18 -24.52 -20.25
CA LYS A 15 0.88 -24.02 -19.06
C LYS A 15 0.10 -22.91 -18.35
N LEU A 16 -0.52 -22.00 -19.09
CA LEU A 16 -1.35 -20.91 -18.53
C LEU A 16 -2.50 -21.46 -17.68
N ILE A 17 -3.16 -22.53 -18.14
CA ILE A 17 -4.27 -23.16 -17.41
C ILE A 17 -3.83 -24.20 -16.37
N GLY A 18 -2.52 -24.42 -16.21
CA GLY A 18 -1.97 -25.37 -15.25
C GLY A 18 -2.02 -26.83 -15.68
N ALA A 19 -2.11 -27.11 -16.99
CA ALA A 19 -2.03 -28.45 -17.57
C ALA A 19 -0.61 -28.73 -18.13
N PRO A 20 -0.09 -29.97 -18.03
CA PRO A 20 1.14 -30.33 -18.73
C PRO A 20 0.89 -30.39 -20.24
N SER A 21 1.91 -30.11 -21.05
CA SER A 21 1.87 -30.35 -22.50
C SER A 21 2.66 -31.63 -22.80
N THR A 22 1.96 -32.77 -22.86
CA THR A 22 2.61 -34.07 -23.12
C THR A 22 2.62 -34.45 -24.58
N ASN A 23 1.66 -33.93 -25.36
CA ASN A 23 1.55 -34.13 -26.80
C ASN A 23 0.83 -32.92 -27.42
N GLU A 24 1.31 -32.46 -28.58
CA GLU A 24 0.71 -31.35 -29.33
C GLU A 24 -0.72 -31.64 -29.83
N ASN A 25 -1.08 -32.92 -29.98
CA ASN A 25 -2.41 -33.33 -30.46
C ASN A 25 -3.42 -33.58 -29.33
N ASN A 26 -2.96 -33.67 -28.08
CA ASN A 26 -3.87 -33.86 -26.95
C ASN A 26 -4.55 -32.54 -26.63
N ALA A 27 -5.86 -32.55 -26.46
CA ALA A 27 -6.57 -31.38 -25.96
C ALA A 27 -6.19 -31.15 -24.49
N PHE A 28 -6.22 -29.89 -24.04
CA PHE A 28 -5.82 -29.52 -22.68
C PHE A 28 -6.56 -30.29 -21.57
N TYR A 29 -7.83 -30.65 -21.80
CA TYR A 29 -8.66 -31.40 -20.84
C TYR A 29 -8.38 -32.91 -20.82
N SER A 30 -7.67 -33.42 -21.83
CA SER A 30 -7.22 -34.82 -21.89
C SER A 30 -5.81 -35.03 -21.31
N GLU A 31 -5.14 -33.95 -20.93
CA GLU A 31 -3.82 -34.01 -20.31
C GLU A 31 -3.94 -34.58 -18.88
N PRO A 32 -2.95 -35.35 -18.42
CA PRO A 32 -2.98 -35.89 -17.06
C PRO A 32 -2.98 -34.75 -16.05
N ILE A 33 -3.82 -34.86 -15.02
CA ILE A 33 -3.89 -33.87 -13.94
C ILE A 33 -2.55 -33.93 -13.18
N ARG A 34 -1.69 -32.96 -13.48
CA ARG A 34 -0.40 -32.72 -12.83
C ARG A 34 -0.38 -31.27 -12.38
N PRO A 35 0.15 -30.95 -11.19
CA PRO A 35 0.33 -29.56 -10.78
C PRO A 35 1.32 -28.86 -11.74
N ALA A 36 0.80 -28.10 -12.70
CA ALA A 36 1.61 -27.32 -13.64
C ALA A 36 1.26 -25.82 -13.59
N ARG A 37 0.81 -25.34 -12.42
CA ARG A 37 0.44 -23.94 -12.21
C ARG A 37 1.59 -23.01 -12.60
N PRO A 38 1.30 -21.87 -13.28
CA PRO A 38 2.31 -20.85 -13.47
C PRO A 38 2.84 -20.39 -12.11
N SER A 39 4.16 -20.27 -12.01
CA SER A 39 4.79 -19.66 -10.83
C SER A 39 4.38 -18.20 -10.79
N VAL A 40 3.51 -17.85 -9.84
CA VAL A 40 3.21 -16.45 -9.54
C VAL A 40 4.16 -16.01 -8.43
N PHE A 41 5.03 -15.05 -8.73
CA PHE A 41 5.96 -14.50 -7.77
C PHE A 41 5.26 -13.46 -6.89
N GLN A 42 5.73 -13.30 -5.65
CA GLN A 42 5.19 -12.28 -4.75
C GLN A 42 5.26 -10.88 -5.39
N SER A 43 6.31 -10.57 -6.15
CA SER A 43 6.45 -9.31 -6.87
C SER A 43 5.37 -9.03 -7.92
N GLN A 44 4.51 -9.99 -8.27
CA GLN A 44 3.40 -9.82 -9.21
C GLN A 44 2.07 -9.47 -8.52
N PHE A 45 2.02 -9.44 -7.19
CA PHE A 45 0.82 -9.05 -6.45
C PHE A 45 0.92 -7.58 -6.04
N TYR A 46 -0.06 -6.77 -6.43
CA TYR A 46 -0.24 -5.43 -5.87
C TYR A 46 -0.80 -5.56 -4.46
N SER A 47 -0.12 -4.96 -3.48
CA SER A 47 -0.49 -5.12 -2.06
C SER A 47 -1.59 -4.14 -1.64
N GLU A 48 -1.74 -3.02 -2.37
CA GLU A 48 -2.80 -2.05 -2.17
C GLU A 48 -3.82 -2.09 -3.31
N SER A 49 -5.06 -1.68 -3.01
CA SER A 49 -6.13 -1.62 -4.00
C SER A 49 -5.90 -0.50 -5.02
N ILE A 50 -6.06 -0.83 -6.29
CA ILE A 50 -6.15 0.16 -7.38
C ILE A 50 -7.60 0.67 -7.46
N PRO A 51 -7.86 1.99 -7.40
CA PRO A 51 -9.15 2.58 -7.71
C PRO A 51 -9.80 2.01 -8.98
N ASN A 52 -11.09 1.71 -8.91
CA ASN A 52 -11.88 1.15 -10.01
C ASN A 52 -12.14 2.14 -11.17
N ALA A 53 -11.65 3.36 -11.05
CA ALA A 53 -11.55 4.35 -12.12
C ALA A 53 -10.38 5.29 -11.81
N VAL A 54 -9.77 5.88 -12.83
CA VAL A 54 -8.76 6.91 -12.65
C VAL A 54 -9.36 8.11 -11.89
N PRO A 55 -8.73 8.54 -10.78
CA PRO A 55 -9.17 9.74 -10.06
C PRO A 55 -9.09 11.00 -10.94
N THR A 56 -10.08 11.89 -10.82
CA THR A 56 -10.22 13.08 -11.68
C THR A 56 -9.03 14.02 -11.61
N GLU A 57 -8.43 14.17 -10.44
CA GLU A 57 -7.23 15.00 -10.22
C GLU A 57 -6.06 14.49 -11.04
N LEU A 58 -5.94 13.17 -11.14
CA LEU A 58 -4.89 12.52 -11.91
C LEU A 58 -5.22 12.56 -13.41
N ALA A 59 -6.46 12.27 -13.80
CA ALA A 59 -6.91 12.35 -15.18
C ALA A 59 -6.64 13.74 -15.80
N ASN A 60 -6.89 14.81 -15.04
CA ASN A 60 -6.72 16.19 -15.48
C ASN A 60 -5.34 16.80 -15.17
N ALA A 61 -4.42 16.04 -14.59
CA ALA A 61 -3.09 16.55 -14.29
C ALA A 61 -2.35 17.00 -15.55
N SER A 62 -1.81 18.21 -15.49
CA SER A 62 -0.97 18.85 -16.53
C SER A 62 0.49 19.02 -16.11
N THR A 63 0.78 18.89 -14.81
CA THR A 63 2.13 18.95 -14.26
C THR A 63 2.52 17.67 -13.55
N ASP A 64 3.83 17.39 -13.51
CA ASP A 64 4.41 16.28 -12.76
C ASP A 64 4.55 16.61 -11.25
N ASP A 65 5.17 15.71 -10.49
CA ASP A 65 5.39 15.90 -9.05
C ASP A 65 6.40 17.01 -8.71
N LEU A 66 7.20 17.46 -9.68
CA LEU A 66 8.15 18.58 -9.53
C LEU A 66 7.58 19.90 -10.07
N GLY A 67 6.35 19.90 -10.57
CA GLY A 67 5.70 21.08 -11.13
C GLY A 67 6.09 21.39 -12.59
N ASN A 68 6.83 20.51 -13.26
CA ASN A 68 7.13 20.64 -14.68
C ASN A 68 5.97 20.14 -15.54
N ALA A 69 6.01 20.41 -16.86
CA ALA A 69 5.03 19.86 -17.80
C ALA A 69 5.02 18.33 -17.75
N LEU A 70 3.82 17.73 -17.67
CA LEU A 70 3.67 16.28 -17.55
C LEU A 70 4.00 15.54 -18.85
N ASP A 71 3.76 16.15 -20.01
CA ASP A 71 4.06 15.55 -21.31
C ASP A 71 5.56 15.32 -21.47
N GLY A 72 5.95 14.05 -21.63
CA GLY A 72 7.34 13.62 -21.73
C GLY A 72 8.08 13.49 -20.39
N SER A 73 7.44 13.81 -19.25
CA SER A 73 8.07 13.69 -17.93
C SER A 73 8.30 12.23 -17.54
N LEU A 74 9.51 11.92 -17.08
CA LEU A 74 9.85 10.63 -16.47
C LEU A 74 9.57 10.59 -14.97
N VAL A 75 9.21 11.73 -14.36
CA VAL A 75 8.81 11.79 -12.95
C VAL A 75 7.35 11.39 -12.79
N GLY A 76 6.48 11.77 -13.73
CA GLY A 76 5.05 11.53 -13.68
C GLY A 76 4.33 12.31 -12.56
N LYS A 77 3.01 12.14 -12.46
CA LYS A 77 2.18 12.74 -11.42
C LYS A 77 1.64 11.68 -10.47
N SER A 78 1.95 11.76 -9.19
CA SER A 78 1.40 10.88 -8.16
C SER A 78 -0.03 11.27 -7.82
N TYR A 79 -0.87 10.27 -7.53
CA TYR A 79 -2.19 10.51 -6.97
C TYR A 79 -2.07 11.18 -5.58
N PRO A 80 -2.68 12.36 -5.33
CA PRO A 80 -2.39 13.17 -4.14
C PRO A 80 -2.96 12.64 -2.82
N SER A 81 -3.60 11.46 -2.79
CA SER A 81 -4.18 10.93 -1.56
C SER A 81 -3.10 10.49 -0.57
N ALA A 82 -3.10 11.12 0.61
CA ALA A 82 -2.23 10.77 1.74
C ALA A 82 -2.44 9.33 2.25
N ALA A 83 -3.56 8.68 1.90
CA ALA A 83 -3.87 7.33 2.33
C ALA A 83 -3.04 6.25 1.60
N ALA A 84 -2.54 6.54 0.39
CA ALA A 84 -1.40 5.89 -0.27
C ALA A 84 -1.35 6.35 -1.76
N PRO A 85 -0.26 6.99 -2.23
CA PRO A 85 -0.11 7.36 -3.63
C PRO A 85 0.27 6.12 -4.47
N VAL A 86 -0.66 5.17 -4.62
CA VAL A 86 -0.40 3.87 -5.27
C VAL A 86 -0.43 3.92 -6.79
N ILE A 87 -0.90 5.05 -7.36
CA ILE A 87 -0.96 5.27 -8.81
C ILE A 87 -0.16 6.52 -9.18
N LYS A 88 0.54 6.43 -10.30
CA LYS A 88 1.20 7.56 -10.97
C LYS A 88 0.81 7.65 -12.44
N LYS A 89 0.53 8.87 -12.94
CA LYS A 89 0.23 9.14 -14.35
C LYS A 89 1.50 9.56 -15.09
N TYR A 90 1.62 9.04 -16.30
CA TYR A 90 2.62 9.45 -17.29
C TYR A 90 1.90 9.89 -18.56
N SER A 91 2.36 10.98 -19.17
CA SER A 91 1.76 11.52 -20.40
C SER A 91 2.82 11.64 -21.49
N LYS A 92 2.54 11.10 -22.69
CA LYS A 92 3.39 11.19 -23.88
C LYS A 92 4.88 10.94 -23.61
N VAL A 93 5.18 9.90 -22.83
CA VAL A 93 6.55 9.44 -22.62
C VAL A 93 7.09 8.94 -23.96
N VAL A 94 8.18 9.54 -24.44
CA VAL A 94 8.82 9.12 -25.69
C VAL A 94 9.48 7.77 -25.49
N LEU A 95 9.21 6.84 -26.40
CA LEU A 95 9.77 5.49 -26.37
C LEU A 95 11.06 5.42 -27.20
N THR A 96 11.89 4.43 -26.92
CA THR A 96 13.10 4.13 -27.71
C THR A 96 12.94 2.76 -28.34
N GLU A 97 13.41 2.58 -29.58
CA GLU A 97 13.36 1.26 -30.22
C GLU A 97 14.19 0.25 -29.42
N VAL A 98 13.62 -0.94 -29.19
CA VAL A 98 14.36 -2.07 -28.63
C VAL A 98 15.38 -2.55 -29.67
N ALA A 99 16.65 -2.60 -29.29
CA ALA A 99 17.73 -2.99 -30.19
C ALA A 99 17.47 -4.36 -30.85
N GLY A 100 17.62 -4.41 -32.18
CA GLY A 100 17.40 -5.61 -32.98
C GLY A 100 15.93 -5.91 -33.30
N SER A 101 14.98 -5.06 -32.88
CA SER A 101 13.56 -5.22 -33.21
C SER A 101 13.18 -4.72 -34.61
N ASN A 102 14.03 -3.92 -35.26
CA ASN A 102 13.80 -3.33 -36.58
C ASN A 102 12.49 -2.51 -36.64
N GLY A 103 12.25 -1.70 -35.61
CA GLY A 103 11.09 -0.84 -35.44
C GLY A 103 9.84 -1.56 -34.92
N ALA A 104 9.90 -2.87 -34.66
CA ALA A 104 8.75 -3.65 -34.20
C ALA A 104 8.49 -3.55 -32.69
N ALA A 105 9.46 -3.13 -31.89
CA ALA A 105 9.30 -3.00 -30.45
C ALA A 105 9.95 -1.72 -29.92
N TYR A 106 9.29 -1.10 -28.95
CA TYR A 106 9.75 0.12 -28.30
C TYR A 106 9.63 -0.02 -26.78
N GLU A 107 10.58 0.55 -26.06
CA GLU A 107 10.66 0.51 -24.61
C GLU A 107 10.66 1.92 -24.04
N ALA A 108 10.07 2.08 -22.86
CA ALA A 108 10.13 3.35 -22.16
C ALA A 108 11.51 3.54 -21.48
N PRO A 109 11.95 4.78 -21.26
CA PRO A 109 13.20 5.08 -20.58
C PRO A 109 13.25 4.46 -19.17
N LEU A 110 14.47 4.23 -18.70
CA LEU A 110 14.71 3.84 -17.32
C LEU A 110 14.45 5.04 -16.40
N ASP A 111 13.70 4.78 -15.34
CA ASP A 111 13.59 5.59 -14.13
C ASP A 111 14.56 5.06 -13.08
N ALA A 112 15.09 5.97 -12.25
CA ALA A 112 16.08 5.63 -11.23
C ALA A 112 15.52 4.74 -10.11
N THR A 113 14.20 4.75 -9.90
CA THR A 113 13.53 4.09 -8.78
C THR A 113 12.90 2.76 -9.21
N TYR A 114 12.26 2.73 -10.37
CA TYR A 114 11.32 1.66 -10.71
C TYR A 114 11.64 0.87 -11.99
N GLY A 115 12.88 0.93 -12.48
CA GLY A 115 13.23 0.31 -13.76
C GLY A 115 12.61 1.09 -14.92
N ARG A 116 12.00 0.44 -15.91
CA ARG A 116 11.36 1.19 -17.01
C ARG A 116 10.11 1.90 -16.52
N VAL A 117 9.87 3.14 -16.93
CA VAL A 117 8.67 3.88 -16.47
C VAL A 117 7.35 3.17 -16.84
N LEU A 118 7.31 2.46 -17.98
CA LEU A 118 6.14 1.69 -18.45
C LEU A 118 5.99 0.30 -17.80
N GLN A 119 7.02 -0.16 -17.07
CA GLN A 119 6.87 -1.35 -16.25
C GLN A 119 5.82 -1.07 -15.15
N ASP A 120 5.04 -2.08 -14.80
CA ASP A 120 3.94 -1.98 -13.82
C ASP A 120 2.83 -1.01 -14.22
N ALA A 121 2.69 -0.77 -15.52
CA ALA A 121 1.52 -0.10 -16.04
C ALA A 121 0.25 -0.85 -15.59
N ILE A 122 -0.76 -0.08 -15.19
CA ILE A 122 -2.07 -0.61 -14.84
C ILE A 122 -2.70 -1.13 -16.14
N PRO A 123 -3.09 -2.41 -16.21
CA PRO A 123 -3.68 -2.96 -17.42
C PRO A 123 -4.92 -2.17 -17.86
N PHE A 124 -5.07 -1.98 -19.17
CA PHE A 124 -6.18 -1.23 -19.75
C PHE A 124 -7.57 -1.79 -19.40
N ASN A 125 -7.64 -3.07 -19.02
CA ASN A 125 -8.85 -3.80 -18.67
C ASN A 125 -9.09 -3.86 -17.15
N MET A 126 -8.33 -3.11 -16.34
CA MET A 126 -8.54 -3.04 -14.90
C MET A 126 -9.89 -2.40 -14.55
N ASP A 127 -10.36 -1.44 -15.33
CA ASP A 127 -11.69 -0.86 -15.15
C ASP A 127 -12.61 -1.13 -16.34
N SER A 128 -13.87 -1.44 -16.05
CA SER A 128 -14.89 -1.69 -17.08
C SER A 128 -15.20 -0.45 -17.93
N ASN A 129 -14.85 0.74 -17.44
CA ASN A 129 -15.14 2.02 -18.08
C ASN A 129 -13.98 2.53 -18.94
N GLY A 130 -12.82 1.86 -18.95
CA GLY A 130 -11.67 2.19 -19.79
C GLY A 130 -10.92 3.48 -19.42
N SER A 131 -11.02 3.95 -18.19
CA SER A 131 -10.25 5.11 -17.71
C SER A 131 -8.74 4.85 -17.68
N TYR A 132 -8.32 3.58 -17.56
CA TYR A 132 -6.90 3.18 -17.63
C TYR A 132 -6.39 2.85 -19.05
N LEU A 133 -7.14 3.20 -20.11
CA LEU A 133 -6.72 2.94 -21.48
C LEU A 133 -5.37 3.58 -21.81
N PHE A 134 -4.48 2.81 -22.40
CA PHE A 134 -3.24 3.33 -22.99
C PHE A 134 -3.56 4.19 -24.21
N THR A 135 -2.88 5.33 -24.34
CA THR A 135 -2.93 6.12 -25.57
C THR A 135 -1.55 6.21 -26.18
N LEU A 136 -1.40 5.71 -27.40
CA LEU A 136 -0.16 5.75 -28.15
C LEU A 136 -0.23 6.87 -29.18
N TYR A 137 0.87 7.60 -29.35
CA TYR A 137 0.96 8.75 -30.25
C TYR A 137 2.15 8.57 -31.19
N LYS A 138 2.00 9.07 -32.42
CA LYS A 138 3.12 9.32 -33.32
C LYS A 138 3.97 10.47 -32.77
N GLN A 139 5.20 10.61 -33.28
CA GLN A 139 6.05 11.74 -32.93
C GLN A 139 5.41 13.11 -33.24
N SER A 140 4.51 13.16 -34.24
CA SER A 140 3.74 14.37 -34.57
C SER A 140 2.68 14.74 -33.53
N GLY A 141 2.44 13.91 -32.51
CA GLY A 141 1.37 14.07 -31.52
C GLY A 141 0.03 13.48 -31.96
N ALA A 142 -0.09 12.95 -33.18
CA ALA A 142 -1.31 12.27 -33.63
C ALA A 142 -1.48 10.93 -32.92
N VAL A 143 -2.70 10.65 -32.43
CA VAL A 143 -3.02 9.35 -31.79
C VAL A 143 -2.91 8.23 -32.82
N ILE A 144 -2.34 7.10 -32.40
CA ILE A 144 -2.39 5.82 -33.10
C ILE A 144 -3.61 5.05 -32.57
N PRO A 145 -4.69 4.91 -33.36
CA PRO A 145 -5.90 4.25 -32.88
C PRO A 145 -5.65 2.80 -32.46
N ALA A 146 -6.40 2.33 -31.46
CA ALA A 146 -6.45 0.91 -31.14
C ALA A 146 -6.82 0.09 -32.40
N GLY A 147 -6.17 -1.05 -32.60
CA GLY A 147 -6.33 -1.89 -33.80
C GLY A 147 -5.48 -1.49 -35.00
N SER A 148 -4.99 -0.25 -35.09
CA SER A 148 -3.96 0.11 -36.08
C SER A 148 -2.62 -0.49 -35.67
N GLY A 149 -1.90 -1.13 -36.60
CA GLY A 149 -0.59 -1.73 -36.32
C GLY A 149 -0.54 -2.92 -35.37
N GLN A 150 -1.69 -3.34 -34.83
CA GLN A 150 -1.82 -4.45 -33.88
C GLN A 150 -0.79 -4.34 -32.76
N TRP A 151 -0.76 -3.19 -32.07
CA TRP A 151 0.17 -2.99 -30.98
C TRP A 151 -0.35 -3.58 -29.66
N VAL A 152 0.56 -4.01 -28.80
CA VAL A 152 0.29 -4.50 -27.44
C VAL A 152 1.29 -3.88 -26.47
N VAL A 153 0.85 -3.62 -25.25
CA VAL A 153 1.70 -3.20 -24.13
C VAL A 153 1.90 -4.40 -23.21
N ASP A 154 3.14 -4.83 -23.06
CA ASP A 154 3.53 -5.75 -22.01
C ASP A 154 3.85 -4.94 -20.75
N CYS A 155 2.90 -4.95 -19.81
CA CYS A 155 2.99 -4.18 -18.57
C CYS A 155 4.07 -4.73 -17.62
N GLU A 156 4.51 -5.98 -17.77
CA GLU A 156 5.55 -6.57 -16.93
C GLU A 156 6.95 -6.17 -17.38
N SER A 157 7.18 -6.07 -18.70
CA SER A 157 8.48 -5.66 -19.26
C SER A 157 8.57 -4.16 -19.57
N GLY A 158 7.42 -3.47 -19.70
CA GLY A 158 7.37 -2.08 -20.14
C GLY A 158 7.69 -1.89 -21.63
N ILE A 159 7.35 -2.90 -22.45
CA ILE A 159 7.60 -2.91 -23.91
C ILE A 159 6.28 -2.76 -24.66
N VAL A 160 6.29 -1.90 -25.68
CA VAL A 160 5.23 -1.79 -26.69
C VAL A 160 5.69 -2.55 -27.94
N SER A 161 4.94 -3.56 -28.36
CA SER A 161 5.24 -4.35 -29.56
C SER A 161 4.19 -4.11 -30.64
N PHE A 162 4.62 -3.99 -31.89
CA PHE A 162 3.76 -3.88 -33.08
C PHE A 162 3.82 -5.18 -33.89
N TYR A 163 2.67 -5.82 -34.11
CA TYR A 163 2.61 -7.02 -34.97
C TYR A 163 2.32 -6.71 -36.44
N SER A 164 1.88 -5.48 -36.76
CA SER A 164 1.55 -5.06 -38.13
C SER A 164 1.99 -3.61 -38.41
N LEU A 165 3.25 -3.27 -38.07
CA LEU A 165 3.77 -1.90 -38.19
C LEU A 165 3.60 -1.32 -39.61
N GLY A 166 3.70 -2.14 -40.65
CA GLY A 166 3.53 -1.69 -42.05
C GLY A 166 2.17 -1.05 -42.37
N SER A 167 1.17 -1.23 -41.51
CA SER A 167 -0.14 -0.54 -41.61
C SER A 167 -0.15 0.88 -41.03
N ILE A 168 0.94 1.31 -40.36
CA ILE A 168 1.08 2.63 -39.73
C ILE A 168 2.27 3.37 -40.35
N THR A 169 2.03 4.61 -40.77
CA THR A 169 3.09 5.55 -41.20
C THR A 169 3.51 6.47 -40.05
N GLY A 170 4.77 6.91 -40.05
CA GLY A 170 5.29 7.89 -39.07
C GLY A 170 5.64 7.30 -37.71
N VAL A 171 5.97 6.00 -37.67
CA VAL A 171 6.50 5.29 -36.51
C VAL A 171 7.74 4.52 -36.96
N SER A 172 8.92 4.90 -36.46
CA SER A 172 10.19 4.26 -36.77
C SER A 172 11.23 4.58 -35.71
N ALA A 173 12.44 4.00 -35.83
CA ALA A 173 13.60 4.34 -35.00
C ALA A 173 13.87 5.85 -34.94
N SER A 174 13.78 6.54 -36.09
CA SER A 174 14.02 7.97 -36.23
C SER A 174 12.78 8.83 -35.92
N GLN A 175 11.60 8.20 -35.82
CA GLN A 175 10.33 8.83 -35.47
C GLN A 175 9.63 8.00 -34.38
N PRO A 176 10.21 7.93 -33.18
CA PRO A 176 9.70 7.05 -32.15
C PRO A 176 8.30 7.48 -31.68
N PRO A 177 7.42 6.52 -31.34
CA PRO A 177 6.14 6.82 -30.75
C PRO A 177 6.29 7.30 -29.30
N SER A 178 5.23 7.87 -28.75
CA SER A 178 5.11 8.18 -27.32
C SER A 178 3.85 7.59 -26.74
N ILE A 179 3.81 7.35 -25.42
CA ILE A 179 2.69 6.69 -24.75
C ILE A 179 2.24 7.45 -23.49
N SER A 180 0.93 7.49 -23.26
CA SER A 180 0.31 7.91 -22.01
C SER A 180 -0.33 6.71 -21.31
N PHE A 181 -0.10 6.59 -20.00
CA PHE A 181 -0.53 5.45 -19.19
C PHE A 181 -0.54 5.80 -17.69
N TYR A 182 -1.09 4.89 -16.90
CA TYR A 182 -1.04 4.93 -15.44
C TYR A 182 -0.22 3.74 -14.95
N ARG A 183 0.57 3.96 -13.90
CA ARG A 183 1.46 2.96 -13.31
C ARG A 183 1.06 2.72 -11.86
N TYR A 184 1.14 1.46 -11.43
CA TYR A 184 1.14 1.13 -10.01
C TYR A 184 2.54 1.38 -9.40
N VAL A 185 2.59 2.21 -8.37
CA VAL A 185 3.83 2.55 -7.63
C VAL A 185 3.75 2.18 -6.14
N GLY A 186 2.69 1.46 -5.75
CA GLY A 186 2.53 0.94 -4.40
C GLY A 186 3.43 -0.26 -4.09
N ALA A 187 3.38 -0.74 -2.85
CA ALA A 187 4.13 -1.92 -2.43
C ALA A 187 3.63 -3.19 -3.15
N LYS A 188 4.52 -4.15 -3.40
CA LYS A 188 4.16 -5.43 -4.02
C LYS A 188 4.50 -6.61 -3.13
N GLY A 189 3.76 -7.69 -3.33
CA GLY A 189 3.91 -8.93 -2.57
C GLY A 189 3.03 -9.02 -1.34
N ALA A 190 3.01 -10.23 -0.79
CA ALA A 190 2.39 -10.47 0.50
C ALA A 190 3.21 -9.71 1.54
N GLN A 191 2.59 -8.71 2.16
CA GLN A 191 3.16 -8.06 3.34
C GLN A 191 3.39 -9.15 4.38
N THR A 192 4.66 -9.46 4.67
CA THR A 192 4.98 -10.46 5.69
C THR A 192 4.50 -9.88 7.03
N ALA A 193 3.72 -10.67 7.78
CA ALA A 193 3.01 -10.27 9.02
C ALA A 193 3.89 -9.56 10.09
N THR A 194 5.21 -9.55 9.92
CA THR A 194 6.16 -8.73 10.68
C THR A 194 5.81 -7.24 10.67
N GLN A 195 5.33 -6.67 9.56
CA GLN A 195 4.96 -5.25 9.53
C GLN A 195 3.70 -4.92 10.32
N THR A 196 2.80 -5.89 10.55
CA THR A 196 1.65 -5.70 11.45
C THR A 196 2.11 -5.64 12.90
N ILE A 197 3.13 -6.42 13.27
CA ILE A 197 3.68 -6.40 14.64
C ILE A 197 4.45 -5.10 14.88
N GLU A 198 5.23 -4.62 13.92
CA GLU A 198 5.92 -3.34 14.04
C GLU A 198 4.97 -2.14 13.93
N SER A 199 3.91 -2.16 13.12
CA SER A 199 2.92 -1.07 13.13
C SER A 199 2.09 -1.06 14.42
N ILE A 200 1.76 -2.23 14.98
CA ILE A 200 1.13 -2.34 16.32
C ILE A 200 2.10 -1.87 17.43
N ARG A 201 3.42 -2.06 17.28
CA ARG A 201 4.44 -1.66 18.26
C ARG A 201 4.94 -0.21 18.11
N SER A 202 4.88 0.36 16.90
CA SER A 202 5.44 1.67 16.56
C SER A 202 4.40 2.78 16.47
N GLN A 203 3.11 2.45 16.41
CA GLN A 203 2.13 3.33 17.03
C GLN A 203 2.54 3.36 18.50
N PRO A 204 2.95 4.51 19.07
CA PRO A 204 2.82 4.63 20.50
C PRO A 204 1.36 4.31 20.75
N ILE A 205 1.08 3.31 21.60
CA ILE A 205 -0.21 3.31 22.25
C ILE A 205 -0.14 4.59 23.09
N GLU A 206 -0.47 5.73 22.48
CA GLU A 206 -0.68 6.97 23.17
C GLU A 206 -1.94 6.70 23.98
N TRP A 207 -1.74 6.18 25.19
CA TRP A 207 -2.69 6.31 26.28
C TRP A 207 -2.82 7.81 26.53
N THR A 208 -3.60 8.46 25.68
CA THR A 208 -3.79 9.91 25.70
C THR A 208 -4.75 10.18 26.84
N ALA A 209 -4.18 10.49 28.01
CA ALA A 209 -4.92 10.71 29.26
C ALA A 209 -5.51 9.41 29.86
N PRO A 210 -5.84 9.38 31.17
CA PRO A 210 -6.01 8.13 31.88
C PRO A 210 -7.23 7.39 31.34
N ASP A 211 -7.01 6.29 30.65
CA ASP A 211 -8.05 5.31 30.37
C ASP A 211 -8.48 4.73 31.72
N THR A 212 -9.47 5.39 32.32
CA THR A 212 -10.26 4.82 33.39
C THR A 212 -10.96 3.60 32.82
N PHE A 213 -10.54 2.41 33.23
CA PHE A 213 -11.39 1.22 33.14
C PHE A 213 -12.65 1.51 33.97
N VAL A 214 -13.73 1.92 33.31
CA VAL A 214 -15.04 2.03 33.95
C VAL A 214 -15.54 0.60 34.13
N GLY A 215 -15.23 0.01 35.29
CA GLY A 215 -15.94 -1.19 35.75
C GLY A 215 -17.43 -0.87 35.78
N GLY A 216 -18.23 -1.64 35.04
CA GLY A 216 -19.62 -1.30 34.73
C GLY A 216 -20.44 -0.90 35.96
N ASP A 217 -21.20 0.17 35.79
CA ASP A 217 -22.20 0.70 36.71
C ASP A 217 -23.22 -0.39 37.09
N VAL A 218 -23.20 -0.84 38.35
CA VAL A 218 -24.30 -1.58 38.97
C VAL A 218 -25.00 -0.64 39.94
N ASN A 219 -26.09 -0.06 39.44
CA ASN A 219 -26.77 1.17 39.84
C ASN A 219 -27.43 1.15 41.24
N THR A 220 -27.00 0.30 42.17
CA THR A 220 -27.68 0.13 43.47
C THR A 220 -26.77 0.09 44.69
N THR A 221 -25.45 0.04 44.54
CA THR A 221 -24.53 0.04 45.72
C THR A 221 -23.41 1.06 45.67
N GLY A 222 -23.02 1.59 44.49
CA GLY A 222 -21.95 2.59 44.39
C GLY A 222 -20.55 2.06 44.71
N ASP A 223 -20.40 0.74 44.78
CA ASP A 223 -19.15 0.03 45.03
C ASP A 223 -18.48 -0.35 43.70
N ASP A 224 -18.23 0.64 42.85
CA ASP A 224 -17.53 0.44 41.59
C ASP A 224 -16.01 0.59 41.79
N LEU A 225 -15.26 -0.12 40.95
CA LEU A 225 -13.82 0.07 40.81
C LEU A 225 -13.61 1.34 39.96
N ALA A 226 -13.58 2.50 40.62
CA ALA A 226 -13.67 3.79 39.92
C ALA A 226 -12.45 4.10 39.05
N ALA A 227 -11.25 3.65 39.44
CA ALA A 227 -10.05 3.82 38.63
C ALA A 227 -8.90 2.89 39.05
N ILE A 228 -8.17 2.38 38.06
CA ILE A 228 -6.78 1.93 38.22
C ILE A 228 -5.93 2.94 37.47
N VAL A 229 -5.09 3.71 38.18
CA VAL A 229 -4.18 4.68 37.56
C VAL A 229 -2.76 4.12 37.63
N LEU A 230 -2.27 3.67 36.47
CA LEU A 230 -0.87 3.35 36.25
C LEU A 230 -0.22 4.57 35.61
N ASP A 231 0.60 5.27 36.37
CA ASP A 231 1.29 6.48 35.94
C ASP A 231 2.79 6.18 35.88
N ASP A 232 3.39 6.41 34.71
CA ASP A 232 4.76 6.06 34.35
C ASP A 232 5.74 7.22 34.51
N ARG A 233 5.27 8.37 35.01
CA ARG A 233 6.10 9.56 35.22
C ARG A 233 7.20 9.28 36.24
N ASN A 234 8.37 9.89 36.01
CA ASN A 234 9.51 9.78 36.92
C ASN A 234 9.16 10.34 38.33
N LEU A 235 9.23 9.48 39.34
CA LEU A 235 8.90 9.76 40.75
C LEU A 235 9.61 11.00 41.31
N THR A 236 10.84 11.28 40.86
CA THR A 236 11.64 12.41 41.36
C THR A 236 11.14 13.77 40.86
N THR A 237 10.22 13.79 39.90
CA THR A 237 9.66 15.01 39.30
C THR A 237 8.28 15.38 39.84
N LEU A 238 7.69 14.51 40.66
CA LEU A 238 6.37 14.69 41.25
C LEU A 238 6.46 15.51 42.55
N SER A 239 5.40 16.26 42.86
CA SER A 239 5.29 16.91 44.17
C SER A 239 5.06 15.88 45.27
N ASN A 240 5.44 16.21 46.52
CA ASN A 240 5.23 15.37 47.71
C ASN A 240 3.74 15.07 48.04
N THR A 241 2.80 15.60 47.23
CA THR A 241 1.36 15.38 47.36
C THR A 241 0.74 14.71 46.12
N THR A 242 1.51 14.51 45.05
CA THR A 242 1.01 13.93 43.81
C THR A 242 1.12 12.40 43.85
N PRO A 243 0.00 11.66 43.73
CA PRO A 243 0.06 10.21 43.61
C PRO A 243 0.76 9.86 42.28
N ALA A 244 1.77 9.00 42.38
CA ALA A 244 2.52 8.45 41.25
C ALA A 244 1.94 7.13 40.73
N MET A 245 1.27 6.39 41.61
CA MET A 245 0.49 5.20 41.26
C MET A 245 -0.64 5.12 42.28
N SER A 246 -1.87 4.83 41.85
CA SER A 246 -2.95 4.57 42.81
C SER A 246 -3.93 3.52 42.32
N LEU A 247 -4.27 2.61 43.23
CA LEU A 247 -5.39 1.70 43.12
C LEU A 247 -6.53 2.22 43.99
N GLN A 248 -7.64 2.63 43.39
CA GLN A 248 -8.82 3.12 44.09
C GLN A 248 -9.95 2.09 43.99
N LEU A 249 -10.54 1.75 45.14
CA LEU A 249 -11.79 0.99 45.20
C LEU A 249 -12.89 1.88 45.81
N GLY A 250 -14.06 1.92 45.16
CA GLY A 250 -15.16 2.82 45.51
C GLY A 250 -15.17 4.10 44.65
N GLY A 251 -16.35 4.73 44.59
CA GLY A 251 -16.65 5.88 43.73
C GLY A 251 -16.02 7.23 44.12
N ASP A 252 -16.72 8.32 43.78
CA ASP A 252 -16.21 9.68 43.96
C ASP A 252 -16.56 10.34 45.32
N TYR A 253 -17.07 9.55 46.26
CA TYR A 253 -17.64 10.08 47.51
C TYR A 253 -17.13 9.35 48.76
N ASP A 254 -17.66 9.74 49.92
CA ASP A 254 -17.32 9.20 51.23
C ASP A 254 -17.47 7.67 51.28
N GLY A 255 -16.50 6.99 51.90
CA GLY A 255 -16.41 5.53 51.95
C GLY A 255 -15.45 4.92 50.93
N SER A 256 -15.08 5.67 49.90
CA SER A 256 -14.06 5.24 48.92
C SER A 256 -12.67 5.21 49.55
N TRP A 257 -11.83 4.28 49.10
CA TRP A 257 -10.47 4.14 49.61
C TRP A 257 -9.48 3.92 48.46
N ARG A 258 -8.23 4.31 48.69
CA ARG A 258 -7.14 4.07 47.74
C ARG A 258 -5.84 3.71 48.42
N LEU A 259 -5.08 2.85 47.74
CA LEU A 259 -3.67 2.64 47.97
C LEU A 259 -2.91 3.49 46.97
N CYS A 260 -2.10 4.43 47.43
CA CYS A 260 -1.31 5.27 46.53
C CYS A 260 0.16 5.33 46.95
N VAL A 261 1.04 5.31 45.94
CA VAL A 261 2.43 5.75 46.11
C VAL A 261 2.43 7.24 45.85
N VAL A 262 2.85 8.04 46.82
CA VAL A 262 3.01 9.49 46.64
C VAL A 262 4.48 9.76 46.34
N GLY A 263 4.74 10.44 45.22
CA GLY A 263 6.09 10.73 44.73
C GLY A 263 6.74 11.96 45.38
N GLY A 264 7.96 12.31 44.97
CA GLY A 264 8.74 13.43 45.50
C GLY A 264 10.03 13.01 46.22
N SER A 265 10.60 13.91 47.04
CA SER A 265 11.86 13.62 47.75
C SER A 265 11.73 12.49 48.77
N ASN A 266 10.51 12.25 49.26
CA ASN A 266 10.17 11.23 50.24
C ASN A 266 9.02 10.39 49.68
N THR A 267 9.36 9.30 48.99
CA THR A 267 8.36 8.40 48.43
C THR A 267 7.75 7.58 49.54
N SER A 268 6.42 7.62 49.67
CA SER A 268 5.69 6.83 50.68
C SER A 268 4.53 6.08 50.07
N LEU A 269 4.28 4.86 50.57
CA LEU A 269 3.05 4.13 50.30
C LEU A 269 2.00 4.56 51.33
N GLN A 270 0.87 5.07 50.86
CA GLN A 270 -0.21 5.58 51.70
C GLN A 270 -1.50 4.81 51.48
N PHE A 271 -2.21 4.57 52.59
CA PHE A 271 -3.61 4.18 52.57
C PHE A 271 -4.47 5.40 52.89
N GLN A 272 -5.33 5.78 51.96
CA GLN A 272 -6.20 6.96 52.08
C GLN A 272 -7.66 6.55 51.98
N VAL A 273 -8.52 7.25 52.72
CA VAL A 273 -9.98 7.11 52.62
C VAL A 273 -10.60 8.48 52.33
N ARG A 274 -11.73 8.50 51.63
CA ARG A 274 -12.45 9.72 51.30
C ARG A 274 -13.47 10.04 52.39
N SER A 275 -13.46 11.27 52.89
CA SER A 275 -14.43 11.78 53.87
C SER A 275 -14.64 13.27 53.66
N GLY A 276 -15.90 13.72 53.61
CA GLY A 276 -16.27 15.06 53.16
C GLY A 276 -15.81 15.36 51.73
N GLY A 277 -15.71 14.33 50.87
CA GLY A 277 -15.21 14.47 49.48
C GLY A 277 -13.68 14.65 49.35
N VAL A 278 -12.93 14.70 50.45
CA VAL A 278 -11.46 14.88 50.48
C VAL A 278 -10.75 13.58 50.84
N TRP A 279 -9.59 13.31 50.24
CA TRP A 279 -8.73 12.18 50.61
C TRP A 279 -7.97 12.44 51.90
N ILE A 280 -8.10 11.53 52.87
CA ILE A 280 -7.46 11.60 54.18
C ILE A 280 -6.52 10.40 54.35
N SER A 281 -5.23 10.65 54.56
CA SER A 281 -4.25 9.61 54.88
C SER A 281 -4.54 9.00 56.25
N LYS A 282 -4.71 7.67 56.29
CA LYS A 282 -4.93 6.91 57.53
C LYS A 282 -3.68 6.17 57.98
N SER A 283 -2.83 5.77 57.04
CA SER A 283 -1.50 5.24 57.34
C SER A 283 -0.52 5.54 56.21
N SER A 284 0.77 5.62 56.57
CA SER A 284 1.90 5.76 55.65
C SER A 284 2.99 4.76 56.03
N MET A 285 3.47 3.98 55.07
CA MET A 285 4.61 3.10 55.25
C MET A 285 5.80 3.64 54.47
N PHE A 286 6.99 3.57 55.10
CA PHE A 286 8.27 4.05 54.57
C PHE A 286 8.29 5.58 54.38
N ASN A 287 8.68 6.31 55.44
CA ASN A 287 9.22 7.66 55.31
C ASN A 287 10.74 7.50 55.23
N GLN A 288 11.31 7.59 54.03
CA GLN A 288 12.73 7.86 53.84
C GLN A 288 12.92 9.33 53.49
#